data_AF-A0A976EC24-F1
#
_entry.id   AF-A0A976EC24-F1
#
_cell.length_a   1.000
_cell.length_b   1.000
_cell.length_c   1.000
_cell.angle_alpha   90.00
_cell.angle_beta   90.00
_cell.angle_gamma   90.00
#
_symmetry.space_group_name_H-M   'P 1'
#
loop_
_entity.id
_entity.type
_entity.pdbx_description
1 polymer ?
#
loop_
_entity_poly.entity_id
_entity_poly.type
_entity_poly.pdbx_seq_one_letter_code
_entity_poly.pdbx_strand_id
1 'polypeptide(L)'
;MKAKLSSALVVWLLFLFTHLTFAISKTLPQLTIKSIICPNSCRGENTYKIAFDAQNGTVSASRGTVVGDTVTGVVAQNYQLTLTVTGTNNDTLVQTIDLPVCDPIFPLAPIGASQLVCGDGPFPALTVFAPTPNSTVDWFDAPVAGKNIATNTLSFQPAFAGVFYAQARLNDSGCVSFSRTGISLTNTRALCPIVTTRKITIQ
;
A
#
# COMPACT_ATOMS: atom_id res chain seq x y z
N MET A 1 34.50 33.64 -72.93
CA MET A 1 33.11 33.89 -73.34
C MET A 1 32.21 33.61 -72.16
N LYS A 2 31.54 34.64 -71.61
CA LYS A 2 30.63 34.50 -70.46
C LYS A 2 29.31 33.91 -70.96
N ALA A 3 28.97 32.69 -70.54
CA ALA A 3 27.69 32.07 -70.85
C ALA A 3 26.58 32.82 -70.09
N LYS A 4 25.72 33.52 -70.81
CA LYS A 4 24.45 34.06 -70.28
C LYS A 4 23.54 32.88 -69.96
N LEU A 5 23.43 32.53 -68.68
CA LEU A 5 22.32 31.68 -68.20
C LEU A 5 21.02 32.44 -68.45
N SER A 6 20.10 31.81 -69.18
CA SER A 6 18.78 32.35 -69.50
C SER A 6 17.96 32.59 -68.22
N SER A 7 17.42 33.80 -68.08
CA SER A 7 16.59 34.23 -66.94
C SER A 7 15.35 33.35 -66.74
N ALA A 8 14.92 32.60 -67.75
CA ALA A 8 13.79 31.69 -67.65
C ALA A 8 14.05 30.44 -66.79
N LEU A 9 15.30 29.94 -66.72
CA LEU A 9 15.64 28.75 -65.92
C LEU A 9 15.71 29.06 -64.42
N VAL A 10 16.13 30.28 -64.07
CA VAL A 10 16.22 30.76 -62.68
C VAL A 10 14.82 31.00 -62.10
N VAL A 11 13.88 31.48 -62.93
CA VAL A 11 12.48 31.68 -62.53
C VAL A 11 11.76 30.34 -62.30
N TRP A 12 12.05 29.30 -63.08
CA TRP A 12 11.47 27.97 -62.87
C TRP A 12 11.98 27.27 -61.60
N LEU A 13 13.26 27.44 -61.27
CA LEU A 13 13.85 26.92 -60.02
C LEU A 13 13.40 27.70 -58.77
N LEU A 14 13.09 28.99 -58.90
CA LEU A 14 12.52 29.79 -57.81
C LEU A 14 11.01 29.54 -57.59
N PHE A 15 10.25 29.17 -58.63
CA PHE A 15 8.83 28.82 -58.50
C PHE A 15 8.58 27.39 -57.99
N LEU A 16 9.57 26.49 -58.10
CA LEU A 16 9.49 25.16 -57.50
C LEU A 16 9.74 25.17 -55.97
N PHE A 17 10.12 26.32 -55.41
CA PHE A 17 10.53 26.49 -54.01
C PHE A 17 9.55 27.33 -53.17
N THR A 18 8.29 27.49 -53.57
CA THR A 18 7.31 28.33 -52.83
C THR A 18 5.97 27.66 -52.50
N HIS A 19 5.87 26.33 -52.54
CA HIS A 19 4.69 25.62 -52.00
C HIS A 19 5.05 24.37 -51.19
N LEU A 20 6.19 24.38 -50.49
CA LEU A 20 6.29 23.53 -49.31
C LEU A 20 5.52 24.27 -48.19
N THR A 21 4.19 24.19 -48.21
CA THR A 21 3.41 24.42 -47.00
C THR A 21 3.93 23.42 -46.00
N PHE A 22 4.79 23.88 -45.09
CA PHE A 22 5.10 23.17 -43.86
C PHE A 22 3.75 22.96 -43.18
N ALA A 23 3.12 21.81 -43.41
CA ALA A 23 2.06 21.36 -42.54
C ALA A 23 2.73 21.22 -41.18
N ILE A 24 2.55 22.21 -40.31
CA ILE A 24 2.91 22.07 -38.90
C ILE A 24 2.04 20.91 -38.43
N SER A 25 2.66 19.73 -38.26
CA SER A 25 1.96 18.56 -37.76
C SER A 25 1.36 18.93 -36.41
N LYS A 26 0.05 19.15 -36.39
CA LYS A 26 -0.70 19.51 -35.20
C LYS A 26 -0.50 18.39 -34.17
N THR A 27 0.27 18.66 -33.14
CA THR A 27 0.52 17.69 -32.07
C THR A 27 -0.71 17.63 -31.18
N LEU A 28 -1.48 16.54 -31.30
CA LEU A 28 -2.64 16.31 -30.45
C LEU A 28 -2.16 15.97 -29.03
N PRO A 29 -2.84 16.45 -27.97
CA PRO A 29 -2.59 16.00 -26.62
C PRO A 29 -2.88 14.50 -26.51
N GLN A 30 -2.04 13.78 -25.75
CA GLN A 30 -2.23 12.38 -25.44
C GLN A 30 -2.22 12.17 -23.93
N LEU A 31 -2.99 11.18 -23.47
CA LEU A 31 -3.06 10.77 -22.08
C LEU A 31 -3.14 9.24 -22.00
N THR A 32 -2.26 8.65 -21.19
CA THR A 32 -2.29 7.22 -20.87
C THR A 32 -2.30 7.06 -19.36
N ILE A 33 -3.23 6.28 -18.83
CA ILE A 33 -3.26 5.96 -17.40
C ILE A 33 -2.33 4.78 -17.16
N LYS A 34 -1.34 4.97 -16.27
CA LYS A 34 -0.36 3.94 -15.91
C LYS A 34 -0.88 3.07 -14.77
N SER A 35 -1.38 3.70 -13.71
CA SER A 35 -1.92 2.98 -12.56
C SER A 35 -2.88 3.82 -11.75
N ILE A 36 -3.81 3.13 -11.09
CA ILE A 36 -4.72 3.70 -10.09
C ILE A 36 -4.39 3.03 -8.76
N ILE A 37 -3.95 3.82 -7.79
CA ILE A 37 -3.56 3.36 -6.47
C ILE A 37 -4.72 3.65 -5.52
N CYS A 38 -5.26 2.58 -4.94
CA CYS A 38 -6.30 2.65 -3.93
C CYS A 38 -5.81 3.36 -2.65
N PRO A 39 -6.69 4.11 -1.97
CA PRO A 39 -6.42 4.54 -0.61
C PRO A 39 -6.30 3.34 0.33
N ASN A 40 -5.32 3.38 1.24
CA ASN A 40 -5.21 2.42 2.32
C ASN A 40 -5.96 2.90 3.59
N SER A 41 -7.23 2.52 3.70
CA SER A 41 -8.09 2.90 4.83
C SER A 41 -7.56 2.41 6.19
N CYS A 42 -6.83 1.30 6.22
CA CYS A 42 -6.20 0.79 7.45
C CYS A 42 -5.04 1.65 7.95
N ARG A 43 -4.50 2.55 7.12
CA ARG A 43 -3.51 3.56 7.50
C ARG A 43 -4.08 4.98 7.54
N GLY A 44 -5.40 5.12 7.48
CA GLY A 44 -6.07 6.41 7.50
C GLY A 44 -6.01 7.17 6.16
N GLU A 45 -5.61 6.51 5.08
CA GLU A 45 -5.67 7.11 3.75
C GLU A 45 -7.09 6.98 3.18
N ASN A 46 -7.62 8.08 2.64
CA ASN A 46 -8.99 8.14 2.10
C ASN A 46 -9.05 8.68 0.65
N THR A 47 -7.89 8.87 0.02
CA THR A 47 -7.78 9.45 -1.32
C THR A 47 -6.95 8.58 -2.25
N TYR A 48 -7.39 8.44 -3.50
CA TYR A 48 -6.67 7.75 -4.57
C TYR A 48 -5.45 8.54 -5.02
N LYS A 49 -4.50 7.81 -5.63
CA LYS A 49 -3.42 8.38 -6.45
C LYS A 49 -3.48 7.79 -7.85
N ILE A 50 -3.39 8.62 -8.87
CA ILE A 50 -3.49 8.21 -10.28
C ILE A 50 -2.21 8.60 -10.97
N ALA A 51 -1.40 7.63 -11.38
CA ALA A 51 -0.22 7.85 -12.19
C ALA A 51 -0.59 7.80 -13.67
N PHE A 52 -0.11 8.78 -14.43
CA PHE A 52 -0.40 8.90 -15.86
C PHE A 52 0.86 9.22 -16.67
N ASP A 53 0.71 9.23 -17.98
CA ASP A 53 1.67 9.76 -18.94
C ASP A 53 0.91 10.74 -19.84
N ALA A 54 1.37 11.97 -19.93
CA ALA A 54 0.75 12.99 -20.76
C ALA A 54 1.78 13.55 -21.74
N GLN A 55 1.37 13.70 -22.99
CA GLN A 55 2.22 14.24 -24.04
C GLN A 55 1.53 15.45 -24.69
N ASN A 56 2.35 16.41 -25.11
CA ASN A 56 1.93 17.59 -25.88
C ASN A 56 0.87 18.47 -25.18
N GLY A 57 0.82 18.50 -23.85
CA GLY A 57 -0.12 19.34 -23.11
C GLY A 57 0.07 19.34 -21.60
N THR A 58 -0.74 20.15 -20.93
CA THR A 58 -0.81 20.24 -19.46
C THR A 58 -2.04 19.51 -18.94
N VAL A 59 -1.90 18.79 -17.82
CA VAL A 59 -3.00 18.00 -17.24
C VAL A 59 -3.67 18.78 -16.12
N SER A 60 -5.00 18.78 -16.16
CA SER A 60 -5.87 19.19 -15.06
C SER A 60 -6.76 18.03 -14.66
N ALA A 61 -7.20 18.02 -13.41
CA ALA A 61 -8.08 17.00 -12.87
C ALA A 61 -9.33 17.66 -12.30
N SER A 62 -10.48 17.04 -12.52
CA SER A 62 -11.77 17.47 -11.93
C SER A 62 -11.76 17.49 -10.40
N ARG A 63 -10.91 16.67 -9.77
CA ARG A 63 -10.69 16.61 -8.32
C ARG A 63 -9.24 16.22 -8.01
N GLY A 64 -8.81 16.51 -6.78
CA GLY A 64 -7.44 16.27 -6.34
C GLY A 64 -6.47 17.33 -6.85
N THR A 65 -5.18 17.04 -6.77
CA THR A 65 -4.09 17.93 -7.17
C THR A 65 -3.13 17.18 -8.07
N VAL A 66 -2.83 17.75 -9.23
CA VAL A 66 -1.83 17.23 -10.16
C VAL A 66 -0.44 17.66 -9.67
N VAL A 67 0.43 16.69 -9.39
CA VAL A 67 1.82 16.88 -8.96
C VAL A 67 2.70 16.04 -9.87
N GLY A 68 3.38 16.68 -10.81
CA GLY A 68 4.09 15.98 -11.88
C GLY A 68 3.14 15.08 -12.67
N ASP A 69 3.51 13.81 -12.80
CA ASP A 69 2.75 12.80 -13.55
C ASP A 69 1.74 12.02 -12.68
N THR A 70 1.33 12.59 -11.54
CA THR A 70 0.42 11.94 -10.60
C THR A 70 -0.65 12.89 -10.10
N VAL A 71 -1.91 12.44 -10.09
CA VAL A 71 -3.01 13.11 -9.38
C VAL A 71 -3.11 12.52 -7.99
N THR A 72 -3.09 13.37 -6.97
CA THR A 72 -3.19 12.99 -5.54
C THR A 72 -4.41 13.64 -4.89
N GLY A 73 -4.85 13.13 -3.74
CA GLY A 73 -5.97 13.74 -3.01
C GLY A 73 -7.34 13.54 -3.65
N VAL A 74 -7.48 12.54 -4.53
CA VAL A 74 -8.77 12.26 -5.19
C VAL A 74 -9.67 11.48 -4.25
N VAL A 75 -10.77 12.08 -3.79
CA VAL A 75 -11.80 11.39 -3.00
C VAL A 75 -12.70 10.53 -3.89
N ALA A 76 -13.19 9.41 -3.32
CA ALA A 76 -14.17 8.53 -3.97
C ALA A 76 -15.53 9.25 -4.02
N GLN A 77 -15.81 9.93 -5.13
CA GLN A 77 -17.11 10.54 -5.42
C GLN A 77 -17.59 10.00 -6.76
N ASN A 78 -18.72 9.30 -6.76
CA ASN A 78 -19.30 8.64 -7.93
C ASN A 78 -18.35 7.70 -8.67
N TYR A 79 -17.23 7.30 -8.04
CA TYR A 79 -16.17 6.45 -8.59
C TYR A 79 -15.69 6.87 -9.99
N GLN A 80 -15.74 8.17 -10.32
CA GLN A 80 -15.29 8.67 -11.62
C GLN A 80 -14.40 9.89 -11.47
N LEU A 81 -13.26 9.89 -12.17
CA LEU A 81 -12.35 11.03 -12.25
C LEU A 81 -12.21 11.46 -13.71
N THR A 82 -12.47 12.73 -13.98
CA THR A 82 -12.18 13.32 -15.29
C THR A 82 -10.82 14.00 -15.27
N LEU A 83 -9.95 13.64 -16.21
CA LEU A 83 -8.71 14.33 -16.53
C LEU A 83 -8.86 15.08 -17.85
N THR A 84 -8.30 16.27 -17.92
CA THR A 84 -8.29 17.10 -19.12
C THR A 84 -6.86 17.48 -19.43
N VAL A 85 -6.40 17.11 -20.63
CA VAL A 85 -5.12 17.54 -21.17
C VAL A 85 -5.36 18.67 -22.15
N THR A 86 -4.85 19.85 -21.82
CA THR A 86 -4.89 21.02 -22.70
C THR A 86 -3.56 21.12 -23.44
N GLY A 87 -3.62 20.88 -24.74
CA GLY A 87 -2.47 20.96 -25.63
C GLY A 87 -2.03 22.40 -25.90
N THR A 88 -0.81 22.56 -26.40
CA THR A 88 -0.20 23.88 -26.68
C THR A 88 -0.93 24.70 -27.75
N ASN A 89 -1.73 24.03 -28.59
CA ASN A 89 -2.57 24.63 -29.62
C ASN A 89 -4.02 24.84 -29.19
N ASN A 90 -4.30 24.82 -27.87
CA ASN A 90 -5.64 24.86 -27.27
C ASN A 90 -6.56 23.67 -27.63
N ASP A 91 -6.00 22.59 -28.18
CA ASP A 91 -6.73 21.33 -28.29
C ASP A 91 -6.91 20.69 -26.93
N THR A 92 -8.06 20.06 -26.70
CA THR A 92 -8.36 19.42 -25.42
C THR A 92 -8.66 17.94 -25.61
N LEU A 93 -7.96 17.09 -24.87
CA LEU A 93 -8.35 15.71 -24.65
C LEU A 93 -9.01 15.61 -23.28
N VAL A 94 -10.24 15.10 -23.24
CA VAL A 94 -10.95 14.82 -21.99
C VAL A 94 -11.10 13.32 -21.86
N GLN A 95 -10.67 12.78 -20.73
CA GLN A 95 -10.80 11.36 -20.42
C GLN A 95 -11.44 11.18 -19.05
N THR A 96 -12.52 10.41 -19.01
CA THR A 96 -13.14 9.96 -17.76
C THR A 96 -12.61 8.57 -17.42
N ILE A 97 -12.23 8.40 -16.16
CA ILE A 97 -11.61 7.19 -15.63
C ILE A 97 -12.52 6.68 -14.50
N ASP A 98 -12.88 5.40 -14.57
CA ASP A 98 -13.57 4.74 -13.47
C ASP A 98 -12.56 4.34 -12.39
N LEU A 99 -12.83 4.75 -11.15
CA LEU A 99 -12.05 4.41 -9.98
C LEU A 99 -12.56 3.08 -9.41
N PRO A 100 -11.67 2.12 -9.08
CA PRO A 100 -12.09 0.86 -8.49
C PRO A 100 -12.63 1.06 -7.07
N VAL A 101 -13.54 0.19 -6.64
CA VAL A 101 -13.94 0.08 -5.22
C VAL A 101 -12.80 -0.60 -4.46
N CYS A 102 -12.32 0.05 -3.39
CA CYS A 102 -11.16 -0.40 -2.62
C CYS A 102 -11.59 -0.78 -1.20
N ASP A 103 -12.07 -2.01 -1.05
CA ASP A 103 -12.45 -2.53 0.27
C ASP A 103 -11.22 -3.09 1.00
N PRO A 104 -11.03 -2.75 2.29
CA PRO A 104 -9.91 -3.27 3.07
C PRO A 104 -10.06 -4.76 3.30
N ILE A 105 -8.95 -5.49 3.14
CA ILE A 105 -8.83 -6.89 3.52
C ILE A 105 -8.29 -6.96 4.94
N PHE A 106 -8.96 -7.69 5.82
CA PHE A 106 -8.54 -7.90 7.21
C PHE A 106 -7.99 -9.31 7.41
N PRO A 107 -6.90 -9.49 8.18
CA PRO A 107 -6.42 -10.82 8.54
C PRO A 107 -7.37 -11.49 9.55
N LEU A 108 -7.39 -12.82 9.54
CA LEU A 108 -8.02 -13.61 10.58
C LEU A 108 -7.26 -13.46 11.89
N ALA A 109 -7.96 -13.57 13.02
CA ALA A 109 -7.32 -13.54 14.32
C ALA A 109 -6.30 -14.70 14.45
N PRO A 110 -5.17 -14.51 15.15
CA PRO A 110 -4.21 -15.57 15.41
C PRO A 110 -4.85 -16.76 16.15
N ILE A 111 -4.28 -17.94 16.03
CA ILE A 111 -4.70 -19.13 16.77
C ILE A 111 -3.59 -19.48 17.76
N GLY A 112 -3.92 -19.57 19.04
CA GLY A 112 -2.97 -19.89 20.10
C GLY A 112 -3.60 -20.75 21.19
N ALA A 113 -2.78 -21.46 21.93
CA ALA A 113 -3.21 -22.32 23.04
C ALA A 113 -2.75 -21.75 24.38
N SER A 114 -3.64 -21.79 25.36
CA SER A 114 -3.29 -21.45 26.75
C SER A 114 -2.33 -22.47 27.34
N GLN A 115 -1.46 -22.01 28.24
CA GLN A 115 -0.43 -22.83 28.85
C GLN A 115 -0.57 -22.84 30.38
N LEU A 116 -0.19 -23.96 30.98
CA LEU A 116 -0.11 -24.12 32.43
C LEU A 116 1.34 -24.42 32.80
N VAL A 117 1.87 -23.68 33.77
CA VAL A 117 3.19 -23.89 34.33
C VAL A 117 3.12 -24.28 35.80
N CYS A 118 4.14 -25.02 36.20
CA CYS A 118 4.26 -25.64 37.51
C CYS A 118 5.47 -25.06 38.23
N GLY A 119 5.25 -24.19 39.22
CA GLY A 119 6.29 -23.75 40.17
C GLY A 119 6.96 -22.41 39.84
N ASP A 120 8.18 -22.23 40.35
CA ASP A 120 8.94 -20.97 40.32
C ASP A 120 9.94 -20.89 39.14
N GLY A 121 9.76 -21.76 38.14
CA GLY A 121 10.55 -21.74 36.91
C GLY A 121 10.22 -20.55 36.01
N PRO A 122 11.07 -20.26 35.00
CA PRO A 122 10.79 -19.23 34.02
C PRO A 122 9.53 -19.56 33.21
N PHE A 123 8.75 -18.53 32.89
CA PHE A 123 7.58 -18.68 32.03
C PHE A 123 8.01 -19.01 30.58
N PRO A 124 7.38 -20.02 29.95
CA PRO A 124 7.64 -20.35 28.55
C PRO A 124 7.13 -19.25 27.62
N ALA A 125 7.66 -19.23 26.40
CA ALA A 125 7.12 -18.38 25.36
C ALA A 125 5.74 -18.89 24.90
N LEU A 126 4.79 -17.97 24.81
CA LEU A 126 3.50 -18.17 24.17
C LEU A 126 3.68 -18.02 22.67
N THR A 127 3.23 -19.01 21.91
CA THR A 127 3.31 -19.02 20.45
C THR A 127 1.92 -19.02 19.84
N VAL A 128 1.80 -18.35 18.69
CA VAL A 128 0.57 -18.33 17.91
C VAL A 128 0.84 -18.65 16.45
N PHE A 129 -0.17 -19.18 15.79
CA PHE A 129 -0.24 -19.33 14.36
C PHE A 129 -1.05 -18.18 13.77
N ALA A 130 -0.55 -17.50 12.75
CA ALA A 130 -1.29 -16.49 12.01
C ALA A 130 -1.86 -17.12 10.73
N PRO A 131 -3.19 -17.34 10.62
CA PRO A 131 -3.77 -18.08 9.49
C PRO A 131 -3.68 -17.33 8.16
N THR A 132 -3.66 -16.00 8.21
CA THR A 132 -3.60 -15.16 7.01
C THR A 132 -2.15 -15.03 6.53
N PRO A 133 -1.84 -15.34 5.26
CA PRO A 133 -0.52 -15.12 4.70
C PRO A 133 -0.10 -13.66 4.74
N ASN A 134 1.21 -13.41 4.69
CA ASN A 134 1.79 -12.07 4.75
C ASN A 134 1.28 -11.23 5.95
N SER A 135 1.08 -11.90 7.09
CA SER A 135 0.72 -11.25 8.34
C SER A 135 1.75 -11.52 9.42
N THR A 136 1.80 -10.62 10.39
CA THR A 136 2.57 -10.73 11.62
C THR A 136 1.64 -10.61 12.82
N VAL A 137 2.17 -10.74 14.03
CA VAL A 137 1.39 -10.62 15.26
C VAL A 137 1.97 -9.54 16.18
N ASP A 138 1.07 -8.73 16.71
CA ASP A 138 1.33 -7.78 17.78
C ASP A 138 0.58 -8.25 19.04
N TRP A 139 1.25 -8.23 20.19
CA TRP A 139 0.77 -8.72 21.49
C TRP A 139 0.36 -7.56 22.39
N PHE A 140 -0.69 -7.78 23.18
CA PHE A 140 -1.28 -6.77 24.04
C PHE A 140 -1.64 -7.33 25.42
N ASP A 141 -1.72 -6.43 26.41
CA ASP A 141 -2.10 -6.72 27.80
C ASP A 141 -3.62 -6.73 28.06
N ALA A 142 -4.44 -6.32 27.08
CA ALA A 142 -5.90 -6.27 27.19
C ALA A 142 -6.59 -6.66 25.87
N PRO A 143 -7.86 -7.10 25.89
CA PRO A 143 -8.57 -7.52 24.68
C PRO A 143 -8.87 -6.35 23.73
N VAL A 144 -9.03 -5.14 24.26
CA VAL A 144 -9.34 -3.91 23.52
C VAL A 144 -8.54 -2.77 24.14
N ALA A 145 -8.01 -1.86 23.30
CA ALA A 145 -7.25 -0.67 23.72
C ALA A 145 -6.07 -0.92 24.68
N GLY A 146 -5.62 -2.18 24.82
CA GLY A 146 -4.45 -2.54 25.63
C GLY A 146 -3.15 -1.96 25.08
N LYS A 147 -2.15 -1.85 25.95
CA LYS A 147 -0.78 -1.48 25.58
C LYS A 147 -0.15 -2.60 24.78
N ASN A 148 0.61 -2.23 23.75
CA ASN A 148 1.42 -3.18 23.01
C ASN A 148 2.62 -3.60 23.87
N ILE A 149 2.80 -4.91 24.04
CA ILE A 149 3.86 -5.50 24.86
C ILE A 149 4.92 -6.24 24.01
N ALA A 150 4.59 -6.61 22.77
CA ALA A 150 5.54 -7.11 21.79
C ALA A 150 4.97 -6.93 20.37
N THR A 151 5.80 -6.50 19.44
CA THR A 151 5.38 -6.28 18.04
C THR A 151 6.10 -7.20 17.08
N ASN A 152 5.44 -7.48 15.96
CA ASN A 152 6.02 -8.16 14.81
C ASN A 152 6.64 -9.54 15.14
N THR A 153 5.96 -10.33 15.98
CA THR A 153 6.45 -11.64 16.42
C THR A 153 5.32 -12.63 16.69
N LEU A 154 5.48 -13.86 16.22
CA LEU A 154 4.56 -14.98 16.51
C LEU A 154 4.78 -15.59 17.90
N SER A 155 5.77 -15.09 18.64
CA SER A 155 6.18 -15.61 19.94
C SER A 155 6.38 -14.47 20.94
N PHE A 156 5.87 -14.63 22.16
CA PHE A 156 6.01 -13.67 23.25
C PHE A 156 6.31 -14.40 24.56
N GLN A 157 7.36 -13.99 25.27
CA GLN A 157 7.69 -14.53 26.58
C GLN A 157 7.22 -13.59 27.69
N PRO A 158 6.15 -13.93 28.43
CA PRO A 158 5.64 -13.11 29.51
C PRO A 158 6.52 -13.17 30.77
N ALA A 159 6.52 -12.08 31.54
CA ALA A 159 7.24 -11.99 32.82
C ALA A 159 6.40 -12.50 34.02
N PHE A 160 5.09 -12.65 33.85
CA PHE A 160 4.13 -13.06 34.88
C PHE A 160 2.99 -13.88 34.27
N ALA A 161 2.31 -14.66 35.11
CA ALA A 161 1.08 -15.36 34.74
C ALA A 161 -0.05 -14.35 34.49
N GLY A 162 -0.88 -14.60 33.47
CA GLY A 162 -1.91 -13.67 33.05
C GLY A 162 -2.54 -14.06 31.71
N VAL A 163 -3.44 -13.21 31.21
CA VAL A 163 -4.00 -13.36 29.87
C VAL A 163 -3.36 -12.32 28.95
N PHE A 164 -2.82 -12.79 27.83
CA PHE A 164 -2.19 -11.96 26.81
C PHE A 164 -2.96 -12.09 25.51
N TYR A 165 -2.97 -11.03 24.71
CA TYR A 165 -3.86 -10.92 23.56
C TYR A 165 -3.06 -10.73 22.27
N ALA A 166 -3.12 -11.70 21.37
CA ALA A 166 -2.44 -11.65 20.08
C ALA A 166 -3.37 -11.07 19.00
N GLN A 167 -2.91 -10.09 18.24
CA GLN A 167 -3.63 -9.50 17.11
C GLN A 167 -2.82 -9.69 15.83
N ALA A 168 -3.46 -10.16 14.75
CA ALA A 168 -2.78 -10.27 13.46
C ALA A 168 -2.74 -8.90 12.78
N ARG A 169 -1.67 -8.63 12.03
CA ARG A 169 -1.50 -7.42 11.21
C ARG A 169 -0.91 -7.80 9.86
N LEU A 170 -1.54 -7.38 8.75
CA LEU A 170 -0.99 -7.55 7.40
C LEU A 170 0.24 -6.65 7.22
N ASN A 171 1.30 -7.17 6.60
CA ASN A 171 2.56 -6.43 6.43
C ASN A 171 2.42 -5.28 5.44
N ASP A 172 1.70 -5.51 4.33
CA ASP A 172 1.57 -4.52 3.25
C ASP A 172 0.59 -3.40 3.67
N SER A 173 -0.67 -3.77 3.92
CA SER A 173 -1.72 -2.79 4.24
C SER A 173 -1.63 -2.26 5.66
N GLY A 174 -1.13 -3.04 6.63
CA GLY A 174 -1.22 -2.71 8.05
C GLY A 174 -2.60 -2.96 8.65
N CYS A 175 -3.56 -3.52 7.89
CA CYS A 175 -4.86 -3.90 8.43
C CYS A 175 -4.71 -4.97 9.52
N VAL A 176 -5.51 -4.87 10.58
CA VAL A 176 -5.44 -5.74 11.76
C VAL A 176 -6.68 -6.62 11.88
N SER A 177 -6.56 -7.75 12.57
CA SER A 177 -7.72 -8.62 12.82
C SER A 177 -8.77 -7.90 13.70
N PHE A 178 -10.04 -8.17 13.43
CA PHE A 178 -11.18 -7.57 14.16
C PHE A 178 -11.17 -7.91 15.66
N SER A 179 -10.68 -9.10 16.02
CA SER A 179 -10.53 -9.54 17.39
C SER A 179 -9.07 -9.88 17.70
N ARG A 180 -8.74 -9.84 18.99
CA ARG A 180 -7.51 -10.41 19.53
C ARG A 180 -7.79 -11.80 20.11
N THR A 181 -6.82 -12.69 19.98
CA THR A 181 -6.89 -14.03 20.57
C THR A 181 -6.29 -14.01 21.96
N GLY A 182 -7.12 -14.26 22.96
CA GLY A 182 -6.70 -14.34 24.36
C GLY A 182 -6.03 -15.67 24.67
N ILE A 183 -4.83 -15.62 25.24
CA ILE A 183 -4.01 -16.78 25.61
C ILE A 183 -3.68 -16.63 27.08
N SER A 184 -4.14 -17.60 27.88
CA SER A 184 -3.87 -17.61 29.32
C SER A 184 -2.59 -18.38 29.61
N LEU A 185 -1.77 -17.79 30.48
CA LEU A 185 -0.65 -18.47 31.12
C LEU A 185 -0.98 -18.58 32.61
N THR A 186 -1.22 -19.79 33.07
CA THR A 186 -1.59 -20.06 34.46
C THR A 186 -0.41 -20.67 35.21
N ASN A 187 -0.13 -20.20 36.43
CA ASN A 187 0.85 -20.83 37.32
C ASN A 187 0.12 -21.51 38.49
N THR A 188 0.20 -22.84 38.56
CA THR A 188 -0.45 -23.61 39.63
C THR A 188 0.57 -24.50 40.36
N ARG A 189 0.97 -24.10 41.56
CA ARG A 189 1.83 -24.91 42.43
C ARG A 189 1.21 -26.25 42.85
N ALA A 190 -0.12 -26.31 42.99
CA ALA A 190 -0.83 -27.50 43.48
C ALA A 190 -0.85 -28.69 42.48
N LEU A 191 -0.59 -28.45 41.20
CA LEU A 191 -0.58 -29.47 40.15
C LEU A 191 0.85 -29.92 39.79
N CYS A 192 1.85 -29.42 40.52
CA CYS A 192 3.24 -29.82 40.31
C CYS A 192 3.46 -31.23 40.86
N PRO A 193 4.11 -32.15 40.10
CA PRO A 193 4.62 -33.37 40.70
C PRO A 193 5.66 -33.01 41.77
N ILE A 194 5.49 -33.55 42.98
CA ILE A 194 6.43 -33.32 44.09
C ILE A 194 7.74 -34.06 43.77
N VAL A 195 8.77 -33.32 43.37
CA VAL A 195 10.12 -33.87 43.25
C VAL A 195 10.75 -33.90 44.64
N THR A 196 10.68 -35.05 45.31
CA THR A 196 11.32 -35.21 46.62
C THR A 196 12.75 -35.69 46.43
N THR A 197 13.75 -34.82 46.57
CA THR A 197 15.15 -35.24 46.56
C THR A 197 15.50 -35.80 47.94
N ARG A 198 15.77 -37.11 48.02
CA ARG A 198 16.38 -37.69 49.23
C ARG A 198 17.88 -37.43 49.16
N LYS A 199 18.40 -36.68 50.14
CA LYS A 199 19.85 -36.53 50.35
C LYS A 199 20.41 -37.89 50.78
N ILE A 200 21.06 -38.60 49.87
CA ILE A 200 21.82 -39.81 50.22
C ILE A 200 23.10 -39.32 50.92
N THR A 201 23.22 -39.60 52.21
CA THR A 201 24.46 -39.36 52.96
C THR A 201 25.21 -40.69 52.98
N ILE A 202 26.37 -40.75 52.31
CA ILE A 202 27.28 -41.89 52.38
C ILE A 202 28.03 -41.76 53.72
N GLN A 203 27.90 -42.77 54.58
CA GLN A 203 28.67 -42.95 55.82
C GLN A 203 29.89 -43.82 55.55
#